data_AF-V5GJK0-F1
#
_entry.id   AF-V5GJK0-F1
#
_cell.length_a   1.000
_cell.length_b   1.000
_cell.length_c   1.000
_cell.angle_alpha   90.00
_cell.angle_beta   90.00
_cell.angle_gamma   90.00
#
_symmetry.space_group_name_H-M   'P 1'
#
loop_
_entity.id
_entity.type
_entity.pdbx_description
1 polymer ?
#
loop_
_entity_poly.entity_id
_entity_poly.type
_entity_poly.pdbx_seq_one_letter_code
_entity_poly.pdbx_strand_id
1 'polypeptide(L)'
;YSSHKSLCLAHSANPIWNSMFKNEHVFRDPVFLSYIPQWVQCTAPKIIKFNYPVGKSPTAEEVTESGAYAKVDFDSEEEFSALFYRCRSDFLESFRQATVVAPLVTFNYVEQWLIKCLQVPNLTTGMTTSDPIYQE
;
A
#
# COMPACT_ATOMS: atom_id res chain seq x y z
N TYR A 1 8.18 8.15 -3.49
CA TYR A 1 7.14 8.57 -2.52
C TYR A 1 6.16 7.45 -2.20
N SER A 2 5.44 6.88 -3.17
CA SER A 2 4.43 5.84 -2.90
C SER A 2 4.95 4.56 -2.24
N SER A 3 6.22 4.20 -2.47
CA SER A 3 6.89 3.07 -1.82
C SER A 3 7.35 3.35 -0.38
N HIS A 4 7.33 4.61 0.05
CA HIS A 4 7.80 5.01 1.37
C HIS A 4 6.91 4.43 2.49
N LYS A 5 7.51 4.22 3.67
CA LYS A 5 6.84 3.57 4.82
C LYS A 5 5.97 4.54 5.64
N SER A 6 6.33 5.82 5.70
CA SER A 6 5.42 6.86 6.20
C SER A 6 4.14 6.88 5.39
N LEU A 7 3.02 6.69 6.09
CA LEU A 7 1.68 6.72 5.51
C LEU A 7 1.37 8.10 4.94
N CYS A 8 1.80 9.17 5.62
CA CYS A 8 1.61 10.56 5.19
C CYS A 8 2.31 10.84 3.85
N LEU A 9 3.56 10.41 3.68
CA LEU A 9 4.30 10.59 2.42
C LEU A 9 3.75 9.75 1.27
N ALA A 10 3.25 8.55 1.56
CA ALA A 10 2.59 7.74 0.53
C ALA A 10 1.23 8.31 0.14
N HIS A 11 0.46 8.82 1.12
CA HIS A 11 -0.84 9.43 0.91
C HIS A 11 -0.74 10.75 0.14
N SER A 12 0.25 11.59 0.42
CA SER A 12 0.44 12.86 -0.31
C SER A 12 0.71 12.66 -1.81
N ALA A 13 1.32 11.54 -2.20
CA ALA A 13 1.54 11.18 -3.60
C ALA A 13 0.30 10.56 -4.27
N ASN A 14 -0.65 10.04 -3.49
CA ASN A 14 -1.79 9.27 -4.00
C ASN A 14 -2.75 10.07 -4.90
N PRO A 15 -3.09 11.36 -4.62
CA PRO A 15 -3.91 12.16 -5.53
C PRO A 15 -3.34 12.26 -6.94
N ILE A 16 -2.01 12.34 -7.07
CA ILE A 16 -1.33 12.41 -8.38
C ILE A 16 -1.57 11.11 -9.15
N TRP A 17 -1.41 9.96 -8.50
CA TRP A 17 -1.72 8.66 -9.10
C TRP A 17 -3.19 8.56 -9.52
N ASN A 18 -4.11 8.95 -8.65
CA ASN A 18 -5.55 8.93 -8.96
C ASN A 18 -5.89 9.80 -10.18
N SER A 19 -5.30 11.01 -10.27
CA SER A 19 -5.46 11.89 -11.42
C SER A 19 -4.87 11.30 -12.70
N MET A 20 -3.71 10.63 -12.63
CA MET A 20 -3.11 9.95 -13.79
C MET A 20 -3.96 8.77 -14.27
N PHE A 21 -4.52 7.95 -13.38
CA PHE A 21 -5.43 6.87 -13.74
C PHE A 21 -6.72 7.37 -14.42
N LYS A 22 -7.21 8.55 -14.03
CA LYS A 22 -8.43 9.16 -14.58
C LYS A 22 -8.18 9.98 -15.85
N ASN A 23 -6.94 10.28 -16.19
CA ASN A 23 -6.61 11.10 -17.34
C ASN A 23 -6.56 10.27 -18.62
N GLU A 24 -7.37 10.66 -19.62
CA GLU A 24 -7.56 9.90 -20.86
C GLU A 24 -6.28 9.67 -21.68
N HIS A 25 -5.31 10.57 -21.60
CA HIS A 25 -4.06 10.41 -22.33
C HIS A 25 -3.05 9.60 -21.53
N VAL A 26 -2.92 9.89 -20.24
CA VAL A 26 -1.90 9.27 -19.38
C VAL A 26 -2.18 7.80 -19.14
N PHE A 27 -3.43 7.37 -18.92
CA PHE A 27 -3.68 5.95 -18.63
C PHE A 27 -3.39 5.02 -19.83
N ARG A 28 -3.30 5.57 -21.05
CA ARG A 28 -2.94 4.84 -22.27
C ARG A 28 -1.45 4.87 -22.58
N ASP A 29 -0.69 5.72 -21.88
CA ASP A 29 0.75 5.85 -22.08
C ASP A 29 1.47 4.56 -21.65
N PRO A 30 2.28 3.94 -22.54
CA PRO A 30 2.96 2.68 -22.23
C PRO A 30 3.93 2.79 -21.04
N VAL A 31 4.57 3.95 -20.86
CA VAL A 31 5.48 4.18 -19.74
C VAL A 31 4.70 4.18 -18.44
N PHE A 32 3.60 4.92 -18.36
CA PHE A 32 2.71 4.91 -17.19
C PHE A 32 2.19 3.50 -16.87
N LEU A 33 1.69 2.78 -17.88
CA LEU A 33 1.20 1.40 -17.73
C LEU A 33 2.27 0.47 -17.13
N SER A 34 3.54 0.65 -17.51
CA SER A 34 4.66 -0.16 -16.99
C SER A 34 4.91 0.02 -15.49
N TYR A 35 4.49 1.14 -14.89
CA TYR A 35 4.64 1.39 -13.45
C TYR A 35 3.48 0.90 -12.60
N ILE A 36 2.33 0.53 -13.20
CA ILE A 36 1.15 0.10 -12.45
C ILE A 36 1.43 -1.13 -11.56
N PRO A 37 2.15 -2.19 -12.03
CA PRO A 37 2.49 -3.32 -11.17
C PRO A 37 3.25 -2.92 -9.90
N GLN A 38 4.26 -2.05 -10.04
CA GLN A 38 5.06 -1.56 -8.92
C GLN A 38 4.20 -0.68 -7.97
N TRP A 39 3.33 0.15 -8.53
CA TRP A 39 2.41 0.97 -7.74
C TRP A 39 1.45 0.10 -6.93
N VAL A 40 0.87 -0.94 -7.54
CA VAL A 40 -0.03 -1.91 -6.89
C VAL A 40 0.69 -2.59 -5.73
N GLN A 41 1.90 -3.12 -5.96
CA GLN A 41 2.71 -3.76 -4.93
C GLN A 41 2.97 -2.86 -3.72
N CYS A 42 3.25 -1.58 -3.96
CA CYS A 42 3.59 -0.68 -2.86
C CYS A 42 2.35 -0.09 -2.16
N THR A 43 1.22 0.04 -2.84
CA THR A 43 0.01 0.70 -2.32
C THR A 43 -0.95 -0.29 -1.66
N ALA A 44 -1.11 -1.50 -2.21
CA ALA A 44 -2.04 -2.48 -1.67
C ALA A 44 -1.80 -2.84 -0.17
N PRO A 45 -0.56 -3.03 0.31
CA PRO A 45 -0.32 -3.29 1.73
C PRO A 45 -0.78 -2.15 2.64
N LYS A 46 -0.77 -0.90 2.14
CA LYS A 46 -1.15 0.30 2.91
C LYS A 46 -2.66 0.41 3.16
N ILE A 47 -3.46 -0.41 2.49
CA ILE A 47 -4.91 -0.52 2.72
C ILE A 47 -5.21 -1.29 4.01
N ILE A 48 -4.25 -2.10 4.48
CA ILE A 48 -4.40 -2.89 5.70
C ILE A 48 -3.90 -2.08 6.89
N LYS A 49 -4.74 -2.00 7.93
CA LYS A 49 -4.38 -1.31 9.17
C LYS A 49 -3.32 -2.13 9.91
N PHE A 50 -2.24 -1.49 10.31
CA PHE A 50 -1.30 -2.04 11.27
C PHE A 50 -1.53 -1.42 12.65
N ASN A 51 -1.05 -2.07 13.70
CA ASN A 51 -1.19 -1.59 15.08
C ASN A 51 -0.28 -0.39 15.32
N TYR A 52 -0.84 0.67 15.90
CA TYR A 52 -0.04 1.80 16.34
C TYR A 52 0.89 1.34 17.48
N PRO A 53 2.21 1.57 17.40
CA PRO A 53 3.12 1.08 18.43
C PRO A 53 2.98 1.91 19.71
N VAL A 54 2.51 1.30 20.80
CA VAL A 54 2.35 1.95 22.11
C VAL A 54 3.58 1.63 22.99
N GLY A 55 4.28 2.66 23.50
CA GLY A 55 5.41 2.48 24.44
C GLY A 55 6.72 3.22 24.10
N LYS A 56 7.59 3.41 25.10
CA LYS A 56 8.83 4.24 25.00
C LYS A 56 10.04 3.54 24.38
N SER A 57 10.03 2.22 24.22
CA SER A 57 11.16 1.49 23.63
C SER A 57 10.67 0.48 22.60
N PRO A 58 10.94 0.68 21.31
CA PRO A 58 10.88 -0.42 20.38
C PRO A 58 12.07 -1.35 20.72
N THR A 59 11.81 -2.58 21.14
CA THR A 59 12.74 -3.64 20.76
C THR A 59 12.79 -3.60 19.23
N ALA A 60 13.99 -3.59 18.65
CA ALA A 60 14.19 -3.40 17.20
C ALA A 60 13.45 -4.46 16.35
N GLU A 61 12.93 -5.51 16.98
CA GLU A 61 12.15 -6.59 16.39
C GLU A 61 10.62 -6.30 16.31
N GLU A 62 10.09 -5.34 17.08
CA GLU A 62 8.62 -5.14 17.21
C GLU A 62 8.05 -3.99 16.37
N VAL A 63 8.86 -2.98 16.01
CA VAL A 63 8.37 -1.84 15.24
C VAL A 63 8.73 -1.99 13.78
N THR A 64 7.73 -2.37 12.98
CA THR A 64 7.82 -2.22 11.51
C THR A 64 8.25 -0.80 11.16
N GLU A 65 9.03 -0.63 10.08
CA GLU A 65 9.46 0.72 9.64
C GLU A 65 8.28 1.71 9.53
N SER A 66 7.09 1.24 9.12
CA SER A 66 5.86 2.03 9.10
C SER A 66 5.41 2.51 10.47
N GLY A 67 5.57 1.69 11.51
CA GLY A 67 5.28 2.06 12.90
C GLY A 67 6.24 3.12 13.46
N ALA A 68 7.49 3.11 13.03
CA ALA A 68 8.46 4.15 13.42
C ALA A 68 8.02 5.52 12.87
N TYR A 69 7.61 5.59 11.60
CA TYR A 69 7.07 6.82 11.03
C TYR A 69 5.74 7.23 11.68
N ALA A 70 4.87 6.27 12.03
CA ALA A 70 3.62 6.60 12.73
C ALA A 70 3.88 7.34 14.06
N LYS A 71 4.92 6.96 14.83
CA LYS A 71 5.29 7.69 16.06
C LYS A 71 5.87 9.08 15.83
N VAL A 72 6.43 9.32 14.65
CA VAL A 72 6.96 10.64 14.28
C VAL A 72 5.81 11.54 13.80
N ASP A 73 4.85 10.95 13.09
CA ASP A 73 3.78 11.67 12.41
C ASP A 73 2.54 11.92 13.30
N PHE A 74 2.35 11.15 14.38
CA PHE A 74 1.15 11.20 15.23
C PHE A 74 1.48 11.19 16.72
N ASP A 75 0.66 11.89 17.51
CA ASP A 75 0.80 11.96 18.97
C ASP A 75 0.07 10.81 19.68
N SER A 76 -0.94 10.20 19.03
CA SER A 76 -1.76 9.13 19.62
C SER A 76 -2.28 8.10 18.61
N GLU A 77 -2.74 6.96 19.12
CA GLU A 77 -3.38 5.92 18.29
C GLU A 77 -4.70 6.41 17.67
N GLU A 78 -5.44 7.26 18.38
CA GLU A 78 -6.71 7.83 17.91
C GLU A 78 -6.48 8.74 16.71
N GLU A 79 -5.46 9.60 16.77
CA GLU A 79 -5.06 10.47 15.66
C GLU A 79 -4.60 9.65 14.45
N PHE A 80 -3.69 8.69 14.68
CA PHE A 80 -3.24 7.76 13.64
C PHE A 80 -4.42 7.04 13.00
N SER A 81 -5.35 6.52 13.80
CA SER A 81 -6.51 5.77 13.33
C SER A 81 -7.42 6.64 12.48
N ALA A 82 -7.71 7.87 12.91
CA ALA A 82 -8.54 8.82 12.17
C ALA A 82 -7.93 9.12 10.79
N LEU A 83 -6.62 9.41 10.72
CA LEU A 83 -5.96 9.65 9.43
C LEU A 83 -5.88 8.38 8.60
N PHE A 84 -5.56 7.23 9.21
CA PHE A 84 -5.47 5.95 8.51
C PHE A 84 -6.75 5.62 7.74
N TYR A 85 -7.94 5.80 8.33
CA TYR A 85 -9.19 5.50 7.64
C TYR A 85 -9.44 6.44 6.45
N ARG A 86 -9.03 7.71 6.55
CA ARG A 86 -9.06 8.64 5.42
C ARG A 86 -8.11 8.19 4.32
N CYS A 87 -6.84 7.92 4.66
CA CYS A 87 -5.85 7.42 3.71
C CYS A 87 -6.31 6.13 3.03
N ARG A 88 -6.88 5.19 3.79
CA ARG A 88 -7.41 3.93 3.28
C ARG A 88 -8.52 4.15 2.26
N SER A 89 -9.44 5.08 2.51
CA SER A 89 -10.50 5.43 1.56
C SER A 89 -9.91 5.94 0.23
N ASP A 90 -8.93 6.83 0.30
CA ASP A 90 -8.29 7.41 -0.90
C ASP A 90 -7.45 6.38 -1.67
N PHE A 91 -6.74 5.50 -0.97
CA PHE A 91 -6.01 4.39 -1.58
C PHE A 91 -6.95 3.38 -2.24
N LEU A 92 -8.08 3.04 -1.61
CA LEU A 92 -9.08 2.14 -2.18
C LEU A 92 -9.68 2.70 -3.47
N GLU A 93 -10.01 3.99 -3.50
CA GLU A 93 -10.50 4.63 -4.74
C GLU A 93 -9.43 4.59 -5.84
N SER A 94 -8.17 4.89 -5.50
CA SER A 94 -7.08 4.86 -6.49
C SER A 94 -6.79 3.43 -6.97
N PHE A 95 -6.89 2.44 -6.08
CA PHE A 95 -6.74 1.04 -6.41
C PHE A 95 -7.85 0.58 -7.35
N ARG A 96 -9.10 1.00 -7.10
CA ARG A 96 -10.23 0.76 -7.99
C ARG A 96 -9.98 1.35 -9.38
N GLN A 97 -9.43 2.56 -9.48
CA GLN A 97 -9.06 3.14 -10.77
C GLN A 97 -7.95 2.35 -11.46
N ALA A 98 -6.93 1.90 -10.72
CA ALA A 98 -5.90 1.02 -11.25
C ALA A 98 -6.49 -0.29 -11.79
N THR A 99 -7.52 -0.84 -11.14
CA THR A 99 -8.25 -2.02 -11.65
C THR A 99 -9.00 -1.73 -12.95
N VAL A 100 -9.56 -0.53 -13.14
CA VAL A 100 -10.20 -0.14 -14.41
C VAL A 100 -9.16 -0.05 -15.53
N VAL A 101 -7.98 0.51 -15.24
CA VAL A 101 -6.90 0.73 -16.23
C VAL A 101 -6.15 -0.57 -16.56
N ALA A 102 -5.82 -1.38 -15.56
CA ALA A 102 -4.98 -2.58 -15.68
C ALA A 102 -5.57 -3.75 -14.86
N PRO A 103 -6.74 -4.28 -15.25
CA PRO A 103 -7.47 -5.28 -14.46
C PRO A 103 -6.65 -6.54 -14.18
N LEU A 104 -5.94 -7.06 -15.19
CA LEU A 104 -5.12 -8.27 -15.05
C LEU A 104 -3.99 -8.09 -14.02
N VAL A 105 -3.38 -6.91 -13.94
CA VAL A 105 -2.32 -6.60 -12.96
C VAL A 105 -2.89 -6.67 -11.55
N THR A 106 -4.01 -5.96 -11.31
CA THR A 106 -4.62 -5.93 -9.97
C THR A 106 -5.21 -7.28 -9.56
N PHE A 107 -5.83 -8.01 -10.50
CA PHE A 107 -6.43 -9.30 -10.22
C PHE A 107 -5.38 -10.36 -9.88
N ASN A 108 -4.32 -10.46 -10.69
CA ASN A 108 -3.21 -11.38 -10.43
C ASN A 108 -2.57 -11.07 -9.07
N TYR A 109 -2.29 -9.81 -8.77
CA TYR A 109 -1.72 -9.43 -7.48
C TYR A 109 -2.60 -9.88 -6.29
N VAL A 110 -3.91 -9.65 -6.36
CA VAL A 110 -4.84 -10.02 -5.27
C VAL A 110 -5.02 -11.53 -5.18
N GLU A 111 -5.03 -12.24 -6.30
CA GLU A 111 -5.03 -13.71 -6.33
C GLU A 111 -3.81 -14.29 -5.60
N GLN A 112 -2.62 -13.79 -5.93
CA GLN A 112 -1.38 -14.25 -5.28
C GLN A 112 -1.35 -13.92 -3.80
N TRP A 113 -1.79 -12.71 -3.43
CA TRP A 113 -1.90 -12.34 -2.02
C TRP A 113 -2.92 -13.22 -1.28
N LEU A 114 -4.05 -13.57 -1.91
CA LEU A 114 -5.02 -14.50 -1.33
C LEU A 114 -4.41 -15.89 -1.10
N ILE A 115 -3.69 -16.44 -2.08
CA ILE A 115 -3.01 -17.74 -1.96
C ILE A 115 -2.01 -17.70 -0.79
N LYS A 116 -1.22 -16.63 -0.67
CA LYS A 116 -0.28 -16.43 0.44
C LYS A 116 -0.99 -16.40 1.80
N CYS A 117 -2.13 -15.71 1.90
CA CYS A 117 -2.95 -15.68 3.11
C CYS A 117 -3.53 -17.05 3.47
N LEU A 118 -3.86 -17.89 2.48
CA LEU A 118 -4.35 -19.25 2.72
C LEU A 118 -3.25 -20.20 3.21
N GLN A 119 -1.99 -19.97 2.81
CA GLN A 119 -0.85 -20.76 3.26
C GLN A 119 -0.39 -20.37 4.67
N VAL A 120 -0.38 -19.07 4.98
CA VAL A 120 0.03 -18.54 6.29
C VAL A 120 -1.03 -17.55 6.79
N PRO A 121 -2.06 -18.03 7.50
CA PRO A 121 -3.17 -17.20 7.95
C PRO A 121 -2.73 -16.07 8.88
N ASN A 122 -3.30 -14.88 8.67
CA ASN A 122 -3.25 -13.73 9.59
C ASN A 122 -1.88 -13.11 9.91
N LEU A 123 -0.81 -13.44 9.15
CA LEU A 123 0.52 -12.86 9.36
C LEU A 123 1.04 -12.06 8.15
N THR A 124 0.38 -12.11 7.00
CA THR A 124 0.92 -11.56 5.74
C THR A 124 0.11 -10.36 5.25
N THR A 125 0.81 -9.26 4.90
CA THR A 125 0.22 -8.07 4.27
C THR A 125 0.88 -7.83 2.92
N GLY A 126 0.07 -7.88 1.86
CA GLY A 126 0.50 -7.77 0.48
C GLY A 126 1.52 -8.81 0.01
N MET A 127 2.11 -8.52 -1.14
CA MET A 127 3.21 -9.26 -1.73
C MET A 127 4.53 -8.51 -1.57
N THR A 128 5.63 -9.23 -1.42
CA THR A 128 7.00 -8.72 -1.31
C THR A 128 7.88 -9.36 -2.38
N THR A 129 9.01 -8.73 -2.72
CA THR A 129 9.98 -9.28 -3.70
C THR A 129 10.60 -10.61 -3.27
N SER A 130 10.44 -10.99 -2.01
CA SER A 130 10.84 -12.28 -1.47
C SER A 130 9.82 -13.40 -1.74
N ASP A 131 8.63 -13.08 -2.26
CA ASP A 131 7.62 -14.10 -2.56
C ASP A 131 8.04 -14.93 -3.78
N PRO A 132 7.74 -16.25 -3.81
CA PRO A 132 8.25 -17.18 -4.83
C PRO A 132 8.04 -16.75 -6.28
N ILE A 133 6.93 -16.06 -6.57
CA ILE A 133 6.59 -15.58 -7.91
C ILE A 133 7.59 -14.55 -8.48
N TYR A 134 8.38 -13.89 -7.61
CA TYR A 134 9.40 -12.92 -8.02
C TYR A 134 10.81 -13.50 -8.06
N GLN A 135 10.96 -14.80 -7.79
CA GLN A 135 12.27 -15.49 -7.76
C GLN A 135 12.50 -16.39 -8.98
N GLU A 136 11.55 -16.45 -9.92
CA GLU A 136 11.62 -17.21 -11.18
C GLU A 136 12.22 -16.39 -12.34
#